data_AF-A0A1V4I3D8-F1
#
_entry.id   AF-A0A1V4I3D8-F1
#
_cell.length_a   1.000
_cell.length_b   1.000
_cell.length_c   1.000
_cell.angle_alpha   90.00
_cell.angle_beta   90.00
_cell.angle_gamma   90.00
#
_symmetry.space_group_name_H-M   'P 1'
#
loop_
_entity.id
_entity.type
_entity.pdbx_description
1 polymer ?
#
loop_
_entity_poly.entity_id
_entity_poly.type
_entity_poly.pdbx_seq_one_letter_code
_entity_poly.pdbx_strand_id
1 'polypeptide(L)'
;MRRAKFIEKLEEQKLLLQDPGYVRTVQRMAEVDGQKQAVVRRQRVRPWWKMDSTGQIIMSVKFGAKPIEFEKGKAGIAVPSKDKLPTVINTLIEAVRAGEMDDLFANASKSRPAVGKK
;
A
#
# COMPACT_ATOMS: atom_id res chain seq x y z
N MET A 1 7.32 -7.89 11.23
CA MET A 1 6.67 -6.55 11.15
C MET A 1 6.32 -6.07 9.74
N ARG A 2 7.11 -6.39 8.69
CA ARG A 2 6.87 -5.93 7.31
C ARG A 2 5.63 -6.55 6.66
N ARG A 3 5.47 -7.88 6.71
CA ARG A 3 4.31 -8.61 6.20
C ARG A 3 2.99 -8.11 6.79
N ALA A 4 2.86 -8.07 8.12
CA ALA A 4 1.64 -7.64 8.81
C ALA A 4 1.21 -6.21 8.42
N LYS A 5 2.14 -5.24 8.43
CA LYS A 5 1.86 -3.86 7.99
C LYS A 5 1.44 -3.80 6.53
N PHE A 6 2.00 -4.65 5.68
CA PHE A 6 1.65 -4.67 4.27
C PHE A 6 0.26 -5.28 4.03
N ILE A 7 -0.08 -6.37 4.73
CA ILE A 7 -1.42 -6.96 4.75
C ILE A 7 -2.45 -5.92 5.20
N GLU A 8 -2.18 -5.18 6.27
CA GLU A 8 -3.05 -4.07 6.71
C GLU A 8 -3.30 -3.05 5.59
N LYS A 9 -2.27 -2.69 4.81
CA LYS A 9 -2.45 -1.78 3.65
C LYS A 9 -3.26 -2.40 2.52
N LEU A 10 -3.13 -3.70 2.28
CA LEU A 10 -3.97 -4.42 1.31
C LEU A 10 -5.43 -4.49 1.79
N GLU A 11 -5.66 -4.69 3.07
CA GLU A 11 -7.01 -4.64 3.66
C GLU A 11 -7.61 -3.22 3.58
N GLU A 12 -6.82 -2.17 3.81
CA GLU A 12 -7.26 -0.78 3.56
C GLU A 12 -7.69 -0.55 2.09
N GLN A 13 -7.04 -1.22 1.13
CA GLN A 13 -7.47 -1.16 -0.29
C GLN A 13 -8.84 -1.83 -0.51
N LYS A 14 -9.15 -2.92 0.20
CA LYS A 14 -10.48 -3.55 0.16
C LYS A 14 -11.55 -2.65 0.76
N LEU A 15 -11.25 -2.01 1.90
CA LEU A 15 -12.16 -1.05 2.51
C LEU A 15 -12.40 0.14 1.58
N LEU A 16 -11.38 0.63 0.89
CA LEU A 16 -11.52 1.70 -0.10
C LEU A 16 -12.34 1.29 -1.34
N LEU A 17 -12.35 0.00 -1.72
CA LEU A 17 -13.22 -0.50 -2.79
C LEU A 17 -14.70 -0.47 -2.40
N GLN A 18 -15.00 -0.72 -1.12
CA GLN A 18 -16.35 -0.69 -0.56
C GLN A 18 -16.81 0.75 -0.29
N ASP A 19 -15.93 1.56 0.28
CA ASP A 19 -16.15 2.97 0.60
C ASP A 19 -15.04 3.85 -0.03
N PRO A 20 -15.31 4.52 -1.17
CA PRO A 20 -14.36 5.43 -1.80
C PRO A 20 -13.90 6.62 -0.92
N GLY A 21 -14.64 6.89 0.16
CA GLY A 21 -14.33 7.90 1.17
C GLY A 21 -13.45 7.39 2.32
N TYR A 22 -13.04 6.12 2.30
CA TYR A 22 -12.34 5.49 3.43
C TYR A 22 -11.10 6.30 3.89
N VAL A 23 -11.09 6.57 5.19
CA VAL A 23 -9.99 7.23 5.89
C VAL A 23 -9.47 6.32 6.97
N ARG A 24 -8.15 6.18 7.05
CA ARG A 24 -7.49 5.48 8.15
C ARG A 24 -7.13 6.45 9.26
N THR A 25 -7.10 5.94 10.47
CA THR A 25 -6.60 6.69 11.63
C THR A 25 -5.13 6.35 11.86
N VAL A 26 -4.28 7.36 12.00
CA VAL A 26 -2.85 7.18 12.27
C VAL A 26 -2.47 7.98 13.50
N GLN A 27 -1.84 7.33 14.46
CA GLN A 27 -1.22 7.98 15.61
C GLN A 27 0.23 8.31 15.28
N ARG A 28 0.65 9.56 15.53
CA ARG A 28 2.04 9.99 15.39
C ARG A 28 2.43 10.87 16.57
N MET A 29 3.69 10.84 16.96
CA MET A 29 4.22 11.85 17.86
C MET A 29 4.36 13.16 17.08
N ALA A 30 3.74 14.22 17.58
CA ALA A 30 3.91 15.58 17.09
C ALA A 30 4.21 16.49 18.28
N GLU A 31 4.89 17.58 18.00
CA GLU A 31 5.03 18.65 18.98
C GLU A 31 3.75 19.48 18.99
N VAL A 32 3.17 19.64 20.17
CA VAL A 32 2.02 20.51 20.43
C VAL A 32 2.39 21.28 21.69
N ASP A 33 2.35 22.61 21.59
CA ASP A 33 2.69 23.52 22.69
C ASP A 33 4.06 23.23 23.35
N GLY A 34 5.06 22.89 22.53
CA GLY A 34 6.43 22.62 22.98
C GLY A 34 6.66 21.23 23.57
N GLN A 35 5.64 20.36 23.62
CA GLN A 35 5.75 19.00 24.13
C GLN A 35 5.43 17.95 23.06
N LYS A 36 6.19 16.85 23.08
CA LYS A 36 5.91 15.70 22.20
C LYS A 36 4.74 14.92 22.75
N GLN A 37 3.61 14.97 22.05
CA GLN A 37 2.42 14.20 22.38
C GLN A 37 1.97 13.33 21.20
N ALA A 38 1.28 12.24 21.52
CA ALA A 38 0.68 11.40 20.50
C ALA A 38 -0.58 12.07 19.96
N VAL A 39 -0.55 12.45 18.69
CA VAL A 39 -1.71 13.02 18.00
C VAL A 39 -2.33 11.98 17.07
N VAL A 40 -3.66 11.93 17.09
CA VAL A 40 -4.46 11.10 16.18
C VAL A 40 -4.80 11.93 14.95
N ARG A 41 -4.48 11.42 13.76
CA ARG A 41 -4.84 12.07 12.49
C ARG A 41 -5.62 11.14 11.59
N ARG A 42 -6.64 11.68 10.92
CA ARG A 42 -7.35 11.01 9.84
C ARG A 42 -6.55 11.19 8.56
N GLN A 43 -6.22 10.10 7.89
CA GLN A 43 -5.48 10.09 6.64
C GLN A 43 -6.32 9.40 5.57
N ARG A 44 -6.57 10.10 4.46
CA ARG A 44 -7.24 9.50 3.30
C ARG A 44 -6.38 8.38 2.71
N VAL A 45 -6.99 7.22 2.49
CA VAL A 45 -6.35 6.12 1.76
C VAL A 45 -6.50 6.41 0.27
N ARG A 46 -5.38 6.37 -0.45
CA ARG A 46 -5.38 6.55 -1.91
C ARG A 46 -5.48 5.18 -2.59
N PRO A 47 -6.25 5.07 -3.68
CA PRO A 47 -6.34 3.82 -4.43
C PRO A 47 -4.98 3.47 -5.00
N TRP A 48 -4.66 2.19 -4.94
CA TRP A 48 -3.47 1.60 -5.55
C TRP A 48 -3.73 1.13 -6.97
N TRP A 49 -4.90 1.45 -7.52
CA TRP A 49 -5.26 1.11 -8.89
C TRP A 49 -5.68 2.34 -9.67
N LYS A 50 -5.52 2.28 -10.98
CA LYS A 50 -6.01 3.25 -11.94
C LYS A 50 -6.59 2.52 -13.13
N MET A 51 -7.62 3.11 -13.75
CA MET A 51 -8.11 2.66 -15.04
C MET A 51 -7.26 3.30 -16.13
N ASP A 52 -6.87 2.53 -17.14
CA ASP A 52 -6.22 3.05 -18.34
C ASP A 52 -7.25 3.46 -19.41
N SER A 53 -6.76 3.93 -20.56
CA SER A 53 -7.62 4.37 -21.68
C SER A 53 -8.43 3.24 -22.33
N THR A 54 -8.09 1.97 -22.06
CA THR A 54 -8.79 0.80 -22.59
C THR A 54 -9.88 0.28 -21.64
N GLY A 55 -9.98 0.87 -20.44
CA GLY A 55 -10.88 0.41 -19.39
C GLY A 55 -10.27 -0.69 -18.50
N GLN A 56 -9.06 -1.16 -18.83
CA GLN A 56 -8.33 -2.10 -18.00
C GLN A 56 -7.83 -1.41 -16.73
N ILE A 57 -7.81 -2.15 -15.62
CA ILE A 57 -7.32 -1.64 -14.36
C ILE A 57 -5.88 -2.08 -14.14
N ILE A 58 -5.01 -1.13 -13.83
CA ILE A 58 -3.64 -1.41 -13.43
C ILE A 58 -3.50 -1.14 -11.93
N MET A 59 -3.23 -2.18 -11.16
CA MET A 59 -2.97 -2.11 -9.72
C MET A 59 -1.47 -2.02 -9.44
N SER A 60 -1.01 -0.89 -8.92
CA SER A 60 0.37 -0.67 -8.46
C SER A 60 0.51 -0.91 -6.97
N VAL A 61 1.07 -2.05 -6.61
CA VAL A 61 1.33 -2.43 -5.22
C VAL A 61 2.55 -1.67 -4.68
N LYS A 62 2.46 -1.11 -3.47
CA LYS A 62 3.51 -0.22 -2.92
C LYS A 62 4.04 -0.71 -1.58
N PHE A 63 5.37 -0.78 -1.46
CA PHE A 63 6.05 -0.91 -0.17
C PHE A 63 6.53 0.46 0.31
N GLY A 64 5.83 1.02 1.29
CA GLY A 64 6.07 2.39 1.73
C GLY A 64 5.75 3.40 0.62
N ALA A 65 6.74 4.19 0.20
CA ALA A 65 6.59 5.17 -0.88
C ALA A 65 6.91 4.60 -2.27
N LYS A 66 7.45 3.38 -2.37
CA LYS A 66 7.93 2.80 -3.63
C LYS A 66 6.98 1.73 -4.16
N PRO A 67 6.67 1.72 -5.46
CA PRO A 67 6.05 0.57 -6.12
C PRO A 67 6.94 -0.66 -6.01
N ILE A 68 6.33 -1.83 -5.90
CA ILE A 68 7.00 -3.13 -6.01
C ILE A 68 6.96 -3.55 -7.49
N GLU A 69 8.11 -3.86 -8.05
CA GLU A 69 8.20 -4.50 -9.36
C GLU A 69 8.09 -6.01 -9.18
N PHE A 70 7.05 -6.61 -9.75
CA PHE A 70 6.86 -8.06 -9.75
C PHE A 70 7.70 -8.73 -10.84
N GLU A 71 7.89 -8.03 -11.95
CA GLU A 71 8.84 -8.36 -13.02
C GLU A 71 9.63 -7.09 -13.35
N LYS A 72 10.85 -7.24 -13.89
CA LYS A 72 11.71 -6.11 -14.26
C LYS A 72 10.95 -5.15 -15.20
N GLY A 73 10.75 -3.90 -14.76
CA GLY A 73 10.03 -2.89 -15.52
C GLY A 73 8.49 -2.95 -15.44
N LYS A 74 7.92 -3.89 -14.69
CA LYS A 74 6.47 -3.99 -14.44
C LYS A 74 6.14 -3.80 -12.97
N ALA A 75 5.77 -2.57 -12.63
CA ALA A 75 5.34 -2.15 -11.30
C ALA A 75 3.80 -2.19 -11.11
N GLY A 76 3.08 -2.94 -11.95
CA GLY A 76 1.62 -2.99 -11.95
C GLY A 76 1.07 -4.36 -12.35
N ILE A 77 0.03 -4.79 -11.66
CA ILE A 77 -0.76 -5.99 -11.96
C ILE A 77 -1.93 -5.56 -12.84
N ALA A 78 -2.03 -6.14 -14.04
CA ALA A 78 -3.19 -5.93 -14.90
C ALA A 78 -4.39 -6.71 -14.36
N VAL A 79 -5.49 -6.00 -14.17
CA VAL A 79 -6.75 -6.53 -13.64
C VAL A 79 -7.84 -6.24 -14.67
N PRO A 80 -8.58 -7.25 -15.15
CA PRO A 80 -9.56 -7.06 -16.21
C PRO A 80 -10.63 -6.02 -15.90
N SER A 81 -11.02 -5.89 -14.62
CA SER A 81 -12.11 -5.01 -14.20
C SER A 81 -12.09 -4.74 -12.68
N LYS A 82 -12.85 -3.74 -12.22
CA LYS A 82 -12.85 -3.31 -10.81
C LYS A 82 -13.38 -4.37 -9.86
N ASP A 83 -14.35 -5.17 -10.29
CA ASP A 83 -14.95 -6.26 -9.51
C ASP A 83 -13.95 -7.40 -9.23
N LYS A 84 -12.86 -7.52 -10.00
CA LYS A 84 -11.82 -8.53 -9.79
C LYS A 84 -10.71 -8.07 -8.83
N LEU A 85 -10.64 -6.78 -8.49
CA LEU A 85 -9.64 -6.25 -7.56
C LEU A 85 -9.68 -6.93 -6.18
N PRO A 86 -10.84 -7.18 -5.54
CA PRO A 86 -10.87 -7.87 -4.25
C PRO A 86 -10.20 -9.25 -4.28
N THR A 87 -10.40 -10.01 -5.37
CA THR A 87 -9.77 -11.32 -5.56
C THR A 87 -8.25 -11.19 -5.66
N VAL A 88 -7.75 -10.28 -6.51
CA VAL A 88 -6.31 -10.01 -6.65
C VAL A 88 -5.69 -9.58 -5.31
N ILE A 89 -6.39 -8.74 -4.54
CA ILE A 89 -5.92 -8.31 -3.22
C ILE A 89 -5.85 -9.50 -2.24
N ASN A 90 -6.84 -10.40 -2.25
CA ASN A 90 -6.81 -11.61 -1.40
C ASN A 90 -5.62 -12.52 -1.76
N THR A 91 -5.38 -12.76 -3.05
CA THR A 91 -4.22 -13.55 -3.51
C THR A 91 -2.90 -12.92 -3.07
N LEU A 92 -2.77 -11.58 -3.13
CA LEU A 92 -1.59 -10.89 -2.59
C LEU A 92 -1.45 -11.06 -1.08
N ILE A 93 -2.55 -11.00 -0.31
CA ILE A 93 -2.53 -11.25 1.14
C ILE A 93 -2.03 -12.66 1.43
N GLU A 94 -2.51 -13.67 0.71
CA GLU A 94 -2.09 -15.06 0.86
C GLU A 94 -0.60 -15.24 0.52
N ALA A 95 -0.13 -14.72 -0.61
CA ALA A 95 1.28 -14.76 -0.99
C ALA A 95 2.18 -14.09 0.06
N VAL A 96 1.75 -12.96 0.63
CA VAL A 96 2.49 -12.27 1.71
C VAL A 96 2.49 -13.09 3.00
N ARG A 97 1.41 -13.78 3.32
CA ARG A 97 1.34 -14.68 4.48
C ARG A 97 2.28 -15.87 4.30
N ALA A 98 2.27 -16.48 3.12
CA ALA A 98 3.17 -17.56 2.72
C ALA A 98 4.64 -17.13 2.68
N GLY A 99 4.91 -15.84 2.47
CA GLY A 99 6.26 -15.27 2.46
C GLY A 99 6.89 -15.15 1.09
N GLU A 100 6.11 -15.35 0.03
CA GLU A 100 6.57 -15.29 -1.36
C GLU A 100 7.06 -13.89 -1.77
N MET A 101 6.67 -12.85 -1.03
CA MET A 101 7.08 -11.47 -1.29
C MET A 101 8.24 -10.98 -0.42
N ASP A 102 8.84 -11.83 0.42
CA ASP A 102 9.86 -11.38 1.37
C ASP A 102 11.13 -10.87 0.72
N ASP A 103 11.58 -11.51 -0.36
CA ASP A 103 12.75 -11.05 -1.12
C ASP A 103 12.49 -9.70 -1.79
N LEU A 104 11.27 -9.49 -2.31
CA LEU A 104 10.84 -8.21 -2.85
C LEU A 104 10.85 -7.12 -1.77
N PHE A 105 10.38 -7.43 -0.55
CA PHE A 105 10.43 -6.50 0.57
C PHE A 105 11.86 -6.23 1.05
N ALA A 106 12.73 -7.24 1.07
CA ALA A 106 14.13 -7.09 1.42
C ALA A 106 14.84 -6.14 0.44
N ASN A 107 14.65 -6.34 -0.86
CA ASN A 107 15.23 -5.50 -1.91
C ASN A 107 14.66 -4.07 -1.89
N ALA A 108 13.34 -3.92 -1.73
CA ALA A 108 12.70 -2.62 -1.61
C ALA A 108 13.22 -1.83 -0.38
N SER A 109 13.53 -2.52 0.73
CA SER A 109 14.05 -1.88 1.95
C SER A 109 15.48 -1.35 1.81
N LYS A 110 16.34 -2.05 1.06
CA LYS A 110 17.75 -1.65 0.82
C LYS A 110 17.85 -0.37 0.00
N SER A 111 16.89 -0.14 -0.90
CA SER A 111 16.91 1.02 -1.80
C SER A 111 16.35 2.30 -1.20
N ARG A 112 15.91 2.33 0.07
CA ARG A 112 15.31 3.53 0.68
C ARG A 112 16.40 4.60 0.88
N PRO A 113 16.44 5.70 0.10
CA PRO A 113 17.30 6.82 0.48
C PRO A 113 16.80 7.33 1.84
N ALA A 114 17.72 7.67 2.73
CA ALA A 114 17.37 8.36 3.96
C ALA A 114 16.63 9.65 3.56
N VAL A 115 15.32 9.70 3.80
CA VAL A 115 14.56 10.94 3.63
C VAL A 115 15.16 11.93 4.62
N GLY A 116 15.92 12.88 4.10
CA GLY A 116 16.50 13.98 4.86
C GLY A 116 15.38 14.70 5.60
N LYS A 117 15.57 14.86 6.90
CA LYS A 117 14.87 15.88 7.66
C LYS A 117 15.26 17.22 7.05
N LYS A 118 14.31 17.93 6.47
CA LYS A 118 14.36 19.39 6.39
C LYS A 118 13.54 19.92 7.56
#